data_AF-A0A2D8ZNH7-F1
#
_entry.id   AF-A0A2D8ZNH7-F1
#
_cell.length_a   1.000
_cell.length_b   1.000
_cell.length_c   1.000
_cell.angle_alpha   90.00
_cell.angle_beta   90.00
_cell.angle_gamma   90.00
#
_symmetry.space_group_name_H-M   'P 1'
#
loop_
_entity.id
_entity.type
_entity.pdbx_description
1 polymer ?
#
loop_
_entity_poly.entity_id
_entity_poly.type
_entity_poly.pdbx_seq_one_letter_code
_entity_poly.pdbx_strand_id
1 'polypeptide(L)'
;MKKQIILLATGVAMAASTACTSSGGGSRTPDEFRVVTMAPLTVPPNYKLRPPEAGGALPPELDGSRTEVTAAFGSTIGRNASASEKALVGAAGANAVDPVIRTQVDYEETKTIRKSTSIADRILFWRADDEETAEGVATDNATGGEPVVIEQSSDAPRIKLPGT
;
A
#
# COMPACT_ATOMS: atom_id res chain seq x y z
N MET A 1 -46.68 28.77 40.40
CA MET A 1 -45.73 27.63 40.35
C MET A 1 -44.34 28.00 39.82
N LYS A 2 -44.18 28.89 38.81
CA LYS A 2 -42.83 29.34 38.34
C LYS A 2 -41.92 29.92 39.44
N LYS A 3 -42.47 30.73 40.36
CA LYS A 3 -41.71 31.33 41.48
C LYS A 3 -41.16 30.31 42.50
N GLN A 4 -41.86 29.19 42.70
CA GLN A 4 -41.42 28.12 43.60
C GLN A 4 -40.28 27.30 43.00
N ILE A 5 -40.28 27.13 41.67
CA ILE A 5 -39.20 26.44 40.94
C ILE A 5 -37.89 27.25 41.01
N ILE A 6 -37.97 28.58 40.92
CA ILE A 6 -36.78 29.45 41.02
C ILE A 6 -36.17 29.39 42.43
N LEU A 7 -37.01 29.37 43.47
CA LEU A 7 -36.57 29.32 44.87
C LEU A 7 -35.94 27.96 45.24
N LEU A 8 -36.46 26.87 44.66
CA LEU A 8 -35.88 25.54 44.81
C LEU A 8 -34.51 25.43 44.10
N ALA A 9 -34.39 26.03 42.91
CA ALA A 9 -33.16 25.99 42.13
C ALA A 9 -32.01 26.78 42.78
N THR A 10 -32.28 27.93 43.40
CA THR A 10 -31.25 28.70 44.12
C THR A 10 -30.81 28.03 45.43
N GLY A 11 -31.73 27.35 46.13
CA GLY A 11 -31.39 26.54 47.31
C GLY A 11 -30.43 25.40 46.99
N VAL A 12 -30.66 24.68 45.88
CA VAL A 12 -29.77 23.62 45.40
C VAL A 12 -28.40 24.17 44.98
N ALA A 13 -28.37 25.34 44.31
CA ALA A 13 -27.12 25.97 43.89
C ALA A 13 -26.24 26.41 45.07
N MET A 14 -26.84 26.91 46.15
CA MET A 14 -26.09 27.30 47.36
C MET A 14 -25.61 26.09 48.18
N ALA A 15 -26.36 24.98 48.20
CA ALA A 15 -25.90 23.73 48.81
C ALA A 15 -24.76 23.06 48.01
N ALA A 16 -24.76 23.20 46.69
CA ALA A 16 -23.69 22.65 45.84
C ALA A 16 -22.37 23.42 45.97
N SER A 17 -22.40 24.70 46.37
CA SER A 17 -21.20 25.54 46.46
C SER A 17 -20.48 25.47 47.81
N THR A 18 -21.14 25.03 48.89
CA THR A 18 -20.48 24.69 50.17
C THR A 18 -19.78 23.34 50.17
N ALA A 19 -20.04 22.47 49.19
CA ALA A 19 -19.30 21.21 49.01
C ALA A 19 -17.89 21.41 48.40
N CYS A 20 -17.60 22.61 47.87
CA CYS A 20 -16.32 22.93 47.23
C CYS A 20 -15.41 23.82 48.10
N THR A 21 -15.82 24.19 49.32
CA THR A 21 -14.90 24.82 50.28
C THR A 21 -14.33 23.71 51.16
N SER A 22 -13.05 23.44 50.96
CA SER A 22 -12.24 22.56 51.79
C SER A 22 -12.16 23.12 53.21
N SER A 23 -13.20 22.89 54.01
CA SER A 23 -13.19 22.99 55.45
C SER A 23 -12.47 21.76 56.00
N GLY A 24 -11.15 21.84 56.07
CA GLY A 24 -10.33 20.76 56.59
C GLY A 24 -8.88 21.13 56.62
N GLY A 25 -8.48 21.79 57.70
CA GLY A 25 -7.08 22.09 57.98
C GLY A 25 -6.24 20.82 58.09
N GLY A 26 -4.95 20.98 57.79
CA GLY A 26 -3.95 19.94 57.91
C GLY A 26 -3.08 19.89 56.66
N SER A 27 -1.79 20.05 56.84
CA SER A 27 -0.77 19.80 55.80
C SER A 27 -1.07 18.48 55.11
N ARG A 28 -1.45 18.53 53.83
CA ARG A 28 -1.54 17.34 52.96
C ARG A 28 -0.15 16.95 52.46
N THR A 29 0.82 16.86 53.36
CA THR A 29 2.11 16.25 53.06
C THR A 29 1.87 14.75 52.86
N PRO A 30 2.27 14.16 51.71
CA PRO A 30 2.12 12.72 51.48
C PRO A 30 2.81 11.94 52.60
N ASP A 31 2.09 11.01 53.21
CA ASP A 31 2.64 10.15 54.26
C ASP A 31 3.69 9.20 53.67
N GLU A 32 4.96 9.47 53.99
CA GLU A 32 6.13 8.73 53.50
C GLU A 32 6.20 7.30 54.06
N PHE A 33 5.45 6.99 55.12
CA PHE A 33 5.39 5.66 55.73
C PHE A 33 4.14 4.87 55.33
N ARG A 34 3.32 5.42 54.43
CA ARG A 34 2.13 4.73 53.95
C ARG A 34 2.50 3.58 53.02
N VAL A 35 2.39 2.37 53.53
CA VAL A 35 2.53 1.14 52.74
C VAL A 35 1.30 1.00 51.82
N VAL A 36 1.52 1.09 50.50
CA VAL A 36 0.51 0.80 49.48
C VAL A 36 0.70 -0.63 48.99
N THR A 37 -0.36 -1.44 49.04
CA THR A 37 -0.36 -2.78 48.45
C THR A 37 -0.56 -2.68 46.94
N MET A 38 0.34 -3.29 46.16
CA MET A 38 0.15 -3.39 44.70
C MET A 38 -0.90 -4.48 44.39
N ALA A 39 -1.60 -4.31 43.26
CA ALA A 39 -2.51 -5.34 42.75
C ALA A 39 -1.72 -6.63 42.44
N PRO A 40 -2.30 -7.81 42.69
CA PRO A 40 -1.63 -9.08 42.41
C PRO A 40 -1.40 -9.24 40.90
N LEU A 41 -0.17 -9.61 40.53
CA LEU A 41 0.19 -9.86 39.13
C LEU A 41 -0.49 -11.15 38.65
N THR A 42 -1.31 -11.06 37.60
CA THR A 42 -1.89 -12.24 36.94
C THR A 42 -0.95 -12.76 35.87
N VAL A 43 -0.70 -14.06 35.92
CA VAL A 43 0.11 -14.74 34.91
C VAL A 43 -0.72 -14.88 33.63
N PRO A 44 -0.23 -14.44 32.46
CA PRO A 44 -0.96 -14.59 31.21
C PRO A 44 -1.25 -16.06 30.90
N PRO A 45 -2.37 -16.39 30.23
CA PRO A 45 -2.79 -17.77 29.95
C PRO A 45 -1.75 -18.56 29.15
N ASN A 46 -0.88 -17.87 28.41
CA ASN A 46 0.13 -18.46 27.53
C ASN A 46 1.55 -18.51 28.14
N TYR A 47 1.72 -18.24 29.43
CA TYR A 47 3.04 -18.28 30.09
C TYR A 47 3.71 -19.68 30.06
N LYS A 48 2.92 -20.74 29.91
CA LYS A 48 3.42 -22.13 29.88
C LYS A 48 3.78 -22.63 28.48
N LEU A 49 3.70 -21.78 27.44
CA LEU A 49 4.07 -22.20 26.11
C LEU A 49 5.59 -22.41 26.04
N ARG A 50 5.98 -23.65 25.75
CA ARG A 50 7.37 -23.97 25.43
C ARG A 50 7.68 -23.39 24.05
N PRO A 51 8.86 -22.73 23.86
CA PRO A 51 9.33 -22.41 22.52
C PRO A 51 9.28 -23.66 21.63
N PRO A 52 8.82 -23.55 20.37
CA PRO A 52 8.80 -24.70 19.47
C PRO A 52 10.21 -25.30 19.35
N GLU A 53 10.30 -26.62 19.27
CA GLU A 53 11.59 -27.29 19.13
C GLU A 53 12.29 -26.83 17.85
N ALA A 54 13.62 -26.66 17.91
CA ALA A 54 14.40 -26.29 16.74
C ALA A 54 14.22 -27.37 15.65
N GLY A 55 13.67 -26.98 14.49
CA GLY A 55 13.33 -27.90 13.40
C GLY A 55 11.90 -28.48 13.45
N GLY A 56 11.08 -28.10 14.44
CA GLY A 56 9.64 -28.36 14.41
C GLY A 56 8.97 -27.73 13.19
N ALA A 57 7.77 -28.19 12.81
CA ALA A 57 7.06 -27.64 11.66
C ALA A 57 6.90 -26.12 11.80
N LEU A 58 7.68 -25.36 11.03
CA LEU A 58 7.38 -23.95 10.84
C LEU A 58 5.98 -23.89 10.23
N PRO A 59 5.13 -22.91 10.61
CA PRO A 59 3.99 -22.57 9.78
C PRO A 59 4.49 -22.47 8.34
N PRO A 60 3.78 -23.06 7.35
CA PRO A 60 4.24 -23.03 5.97
C PRO A 60 4.63 -21.60 5.66
N GLU A 61 5.90 -21.38 5.31
CA GLU A 61 6.42 -20.09 4.83
C GLU A 61 5.39 -19.62 3.80
N LEU A 62 4.60 -18.61 4.18
CA LEU A 62 3.64 -18.00 3.29
C LEU A 62 4.51 -17.29 2.26
N ASP A 63 4.82 -17.98 1.17
CA ASP A 63 5.41 -17.39 -0.01
C ASP A 63 4.60 -16.12 -0.29
N GLY A 64 5.20 -14.96 -0.02
CA GLY A 64 4.51 -13.67 0.00
C GLY A 64 3.83 -13.42 -1.35
N SER A 65 4.47 -13.89 -2.42
CA SER A 65 3.94 -13.85 -3.78
C SER A 65 2.61 -14.61 -3.90
N ARG A 66 2.48 -15.79 -3.28
CA ARG A 66 1.23 -16.57 -3.30
C ARG A 66 0.14 -15.93 -2.46
N THR A 67 0.49 -15.25 -1.37
CA THR A 67 -0.48 -14.57 -0.51
C THR A 67 -1.06 -13.34 -1.21
N GLU A 68 -0.23 -12.54 -1.89
CA GLU A 68 -0.66 -11.40 -2.70
C GLU A 68 -1.51 -11.84 -3.91
N VAL A 69 -1.09 -12.88 -4.62
CA VAL A 69 -1.87 -13.45 -5.74
C VAL A 69 -3.19 -14.01 -5.23
N THR A 70 -3.20 -14.69 -4.08
CA THR A 70 -4.44 -15.19 -3.45
C THR A 70 -5.35 -14.05 -2.99
N ALA A 71 -4.81 -12.93 -2.53
CA ALA A 71 -5.60 -11.77 -2.13
C ALA A 71 -6.15 -11.02 -3.35
N ALA A 72 -5.36 -10.88 -4.42
CA ALA A 72 -5.74 -10.17 -5.64
C ALA A 72 -6.74 -10.96 -6.51
N PHE A 73 -6.52 -12.27 -6.66
CA PHE A 73 -7.33 -13.12 -7.54
C PHE A 73 -8.29 -14.03 -6.77
N GLY A 74 -8.16 -14.17 -5.45
CA GLY A 74 -8.95 -15.10 -4.65
C GLY A 74 -8.51 -16.56 -4.82
N SER A 75 -8.45 -17.34 -3.75
CA SER A 75 -8.18 -18.79 -3.80
C SER A 75 -9.42 -19.64 -4.14
N THR A 76 -10.55 -19.01 -4.41
CA THR A 76 -11.87 -19.67 -4.46
C THR A 76 -12.64 -19.42 -5.74
N ILE A 77 -12.01 -18.93 -6.81
CA ILE A 77 -12.66 -18.82 -8.12
C ILE A 77 -13.18 -20.21 -8.52
N GLY A 78 -14.49 -20.33 -8.75
CA GLY A 78 -15.14 -21.57 -9.16
C GLY A 78 -15.39 -22.60 -8.05
N ARG A 79 -15.07 -22.31 -6.78
CA ARG A 79 -15.25 -23.25 -5.66
C ARG A 79 -16.72 -23.64 -5.43
N ASN A 80 -17.63 -22.69 -5.63
CA ASN A 80 -19.08 -22.87 -5.56
C ASN A 80 -19.75 -23.02 -6.95
N ALA A 81 -18.98 -23.20 -8.02
CA ALA A 81 -19.56 -23.35 -9.36
C ALA A 81 -20.40 -24.63 -9.45
N SER A 82 -21.59 -24.49 -10.04
CA SER A 82 -22.50 -25.58 -10.34
C SER A 82 -21.90 -26.55 -11.35
N ALA A 83 -22.44 -27.77 -11.43
CA ALA A 83 -21.95 -28.78 -12.36
C ALA A 83 -22.02 -28.32 -13.83
N SER A 84 -23.07 -27.57 -14.20
CA SER A 84 -23.25 -27.02 -15.54
C SER A 84 -22.22 -25.94 -15.88
N GLU A 85 -21.88 -25.07 -14.92
CA GLU A 85 -20.83 -24.05 -15.11
C GLU A 85 -19.46 -24.71 -15.28
N LYS A 86 -19.15 -25.74 -14.47
CA LYS A 86 -17.90 -26.50 -14.61
C LYS A 86 -17.83 -27.22 -15.96
N ALA A 87 -18.94 -27.78 -16.44
CA ALA A 87 -19.01 -28.43 -17.74
C ALA A 87 -18.83 -27.42 -18.89
N LEU A 88 -19.43 -26.24 -18.79
CA LEU A 88 -19.27 -25.16 -19.78
C LEU A 88 -17.82 -24.66 -19.83
N VAL A 89 -17.20 -24.43 -18.68
CA VAL A 89 -15.80 -23.98 -18.56
C VAL A 89 -14.83 -25.05 -19.06
N GLY A 90 -15.12 -26.32 -18.79
CA GLY A 90 -14.39 -27.46 -19.34
C GLY A 90 -14.51 -27.55 -20.86
N ALA A 91 -15.72 -27.39 -21.41
CA ALA A 91 -15.95 -27.37 -22.86
C ALA A 91 -15.31 -26.16 -23.55
N ALA A 92 -15.23 -25.02 -22.85
CA ALA A 92 -14.53 -23.82 -23.32
C ALA A 92 -13.00 -23.92 -23.24
N GLY A 93 -12.44 -25.04 -22.74
CA GLY A 93 -11.00 -25.27 -22.69
C GLY A 93 -10.25 -24.43 -21.66
N ALA A 94 -10.94 -23.84 -20.67
CA ALA A 94 -10.30 -22.95 -19.69
C ALA A 94 -9.27 -23.66 -18.79
N ASN A 95 -9.35 -24.98 -18.66
CA ASN A 95 -8.38 -25.80 -17.91
C ASN A 95 -7.17 -26.24 -18.75
N ALA A 96 -7.08 -25.86 -20.03
CA ALA A 96 -6.02 -26.30 -20.93
C ALA A 96 -4.74 -25.45 -20.84
N VAL A 97 -4.69 -24.47 -19.94
CA VAL A 97 -3.52 -23.60 -19.76
C VAL A 97 -2.49 -24.34 -18.92
N ASP A 98 -1.29 -24.55 -19.48
CA ASP A 98 -0.17 -25.10 -18.74
C ASP A 98 0.26 -24.12 -17.62
N PRO A 99 0.34 -24.57 -16.35
CA PRO A 99 0.74 -23.72 -15.22
C PRO A 99 2.10 -23.00 -15.40
N VAL A 100 2.98 -23.54 -16.25
CA VAL A 100 4.35 -23.07 -16.47
C VAL A 100 4.43 -22.04 -17.61
N ILE A 101 3.33 -21.80 -18.35
CA ILE A 101 3.36 -20.91 -19.53
C ILE A 101 3.85 -19.49 -19.21
N ARG A 102 3.54 -18.95 -18.04
CA ARG A 102 4.05 -17.61 -17.67
C ARG A 102 5.57 -17.58 -17.56
N THR A 103 6.17 -18.57 -16.90
CA THR A 103 7.63 -18.62 -16.77
C THR A 103 8.30 -18.94 -18.10
N GLN A 104 7.64 -19.72 -18.97
CA GLN A 104 8.11 -19.97 -20.33
C GLN A 104 8.10 -18.68 -21.17
N VAL A 105 6.99 -17.92 -21.15
CA VAL A 105 6.86 -16.64 -21.84
C VAL A 105 7.88 -15.64 -21.31
N ASP A 106 8.06 -15.54 -19.99
CA ASP A 106 9.05 -14.66 -19.38
C ASP A 106 10.48 -15.01 -19.84
N TYR A 107 10.79 -16.31 -19.93
CA TYR A 107 12.08 -16.79 -20.41
C TYR A 107 12.30 -16.47 -21.90
N GLU A 108 11.27 -16.60 -22.72
CA GLU A 108 11.29 -16.26 -24.14
C GLU A 108 11.41 -14.74 -24.37
N GLU A 109 10.61 -13.94 -23.68
CA GLU A 109 10.62 -12.47 -23.72
C GLU A 109 11.94 -11.89 -23.21
N THR A 110 12.58 -12.52 -22.22
CA THR A 110 13.91 -12.09 -21.75
C THR A 110 14.95 -12.09 -22.88
N LYS A 111 14.82 -12.97 -23.89
CA LYS A 111 15.70 -12.96 -25.07
C LYS A 111 15.46 -11.76 -25.99
N THR A 112 14.25 -11.18 -25.96
CA THR A 112 13.90 -9.96 -26.72
C THR A 112 14.38 -8.70 -26.02
N ILE A 113 14.28 -8.63 -24.68
CA ILE A 113 14.73 -7.49 -23.87
C ILE A 113 16.25 -7.28 -23.96
N ARG A 114 17.05 -8.34 -24.12
CA ARG A 114 18.50 -8.25 -24.33
C ARG A 114 18.90 -8.64 -25.74
N LYS A 115 18.36 -7.94 -26.74
CA LYS A 115 18.93 -8.01 -28.10
C LYS A 115 20.35 -7.46 -28.04
N SER A 116 21.34 -8.26 -28.47
CA SER A 116 22.72 -7.76 -28.61
C SER A 116 22.73 -6.58 -29.57
N THR A 117 23.41 -5.49 -29.21
CA THR A 117 23.60 -4.33 -30.10
C THR A 117 24.12 -4.80 -31.45
N SER A 118 23.47 -4.33 -32.52
CA SER A 118 23.86 -4.70 -33.88
C SER A 118 25.28 -4.19 -34.17
N ILE A 119 25.94 -4.77 -35.17
CA ILE A 119 27.27 -4.31 -35.58
C ILE A 119 27.25 -2.83 -35.99
N ALA A 120 26.19 -2.39 -36.69
CA ALA A 120 26.04 -0.99 -37.07
C ALA A 120 25.93 -0.08 -35.84
N ASP A 121 25.12 -0.49 -34.86
CA ASP A 121 24.90 0.22 -33.60
C ASP A 121 26.20 0.37 -32.80
N ARG A 122 27.00 -0.71 -32.74
CA ARG A 122 28.31 -0.70 -32.09
C ARG A 122 29.33 0.23 -32.76
N ILE A 123 29.23 0.43 -34.07
CA ILE A 123 30.11 1.32 -34.83
C ILE A 123 29.65 2.78 -34.70
N LEU A 124 28.34 3.02 -34.84
CA LEU A 124 27.74 4.37 -34.69
C LEU A 124 27.91 4.92 -33.28
N PHE A 125 27.75 4.07 -32.26
CA PHE A 125 27.79 4.46 -30.84
C PHE A 125 29.05 3.97 -30.12
N TRP A 126 30.17 3.80 -30.83
CA TRP A 126 31.41 3.24 -30.25
C TRP A 126 32.05 4.09 -29.13
N ARG A 127 31.61 5.35 -28.99
CA ARG A 127 32.02 6.30 -27.94
C ARG A 127 30.84 6.85 -27.14
N ALA A 128 29.70 6.15 -27.12
CA ALA A 128 28.52 6.63 -26.41
C ALA A 128 28.71 6.78 -24.89
N ASP A 129 29.70 6.09 -24.30
CA ASP A 129 30.03 6.19 -22.88
C ASP A 129 30.93 7.41 -22.55
N ASP A 130 31.48 8.10 -23.57
CA ASP A 130 32.25 9.34 -23.38
C ASP A 130 31.29 10.52 -23.20
N GLU A 131 31.32 11.16 -22.03
CA GLU A 131 30.41 12.26 -21.64
C GLU A 131 30.39 13.42 -22.66
N GLU A 132 31.55 13.77 -23.21
CA GLU A 132 31.69 14.79 -24.28
C GLU A 132 30.97 14.40 -25.59
N THR A 133 30.96 13.11 -25.92
CA THR A 133 30.28 12.60 -27.13
C THR A 133 28.77 12.52 -26.91
N ALA A 134 28.32 12.18 -25.69
CA ALA A 134 26.91 12.14 -25.33
C ALA A 134 26.25 13.52 -25.39
N GLU A 135 26.92 14.57 -24.92
CA GLU A 135 26.43 15.96 -25.03
C GLU A 135 26.40 16.46 -26.48
N GLY A 136 27.39 16.07 -27.30
CA GLY A 136 27.42 16.37 -28.74
C GLY A 136 26.26 15.73 -29.51
N VAL A 137 25.92 14.47 -29.22
CA VAL A 137 24.78 13.78 -29.87
C VAL A 137 23.44 14.36 -29.42
N ALA A 138 23.32 14.81 -28.17
CA ALA A 138 22.10 15.43 -27.67
C ALA A 138 21.79 16.78 -28.35
N THR A 139 22.84 17.48 -28.82
CA THR A 139 22.75 18.77 -29.53
C THR A 139 22.74 18.61 -31.06
N ASP A 140 23.12 17.44 -31.59
CA ASP A 140 23.01 17.05 -33.00
C ASP A 140 21.57 16.62 -33.36
N ASN A 141 20.62 17.53 -33.12
CA ASN A 141 19.26 17.43 -33.61
C ASN A 141 18.95 18.68 -34.45
N ALA A 142 17.92 18.58 -35.31
CA ALA A 142 17.55 19.68 -36.22
C ALA A 142 17.24 21.02 -35.50
N THR A 143 17.06 20.97 -34.19
CA THR A 143 16.71 22.06 -33.31
C THR A 143 17.90 22.59 -32.51
N GLY A 144 19.09 21.98 -32.62
CA GLY A 144 20.31 22.40 -31.93
C GLY A 144 20.19 22.45 -30.40
N GLY A 145 19.27 21.67 -29.82
CA GLY A 145 18.93 21.73 -28.39
C GLY A 145 18.05 22.90 -27.94
N GLU A 146 17.64 23.80 -28.84
CA GLU A 146 16.76 24.92 -28.52
C GLU A 146 15.29 24.48 -28.38
N PRO A 147 14.50 25.12 -27.49
CA PRO A 147 13.10 24.77 -27.29
C PRO A 147 12.26 25.11 -28.54
N VAL A 148 11.61 24.10 -29.12
CA VAL A 148 10.68 24.29 -30.24
C VAL A 148 9.35 24.81 -29.70
N VAL A 149 9.03 26.06 -29.99
CA VAL A 149 7.70 26.63 -29.73
C VAL A 149 6.81 26.31 -30.93
N ILE A 150 5.94 25.32 -30.76
CA ILE A 150 4.92 24.99 -31.77
C ILE A 150 3.73 25.92 -31.56
N GLU A 151 3.69 27.02 -32.31
CA GLU A 151 2.51 27.88 -32.33
C GLU A 151 1.46 27.30 -33.28
N GLN A 152 0.31 26.92 -32.73
CA GLN A 152 -0.86 26.58 -33.53
C GLN A 152 -1.53 27.90 -33.96
N SER A 153 -1.21 28.38 -35.17
CA SER A 153 -1.90 29.54 -35.74
C SER A 153 -3.38 29.20 -35.98
N SER A 154 -4.25 29.72 -35.13
CA SER A 154 -5.71 29.59 -35.26
C SER A 154 -6.30 30.55 -36.30
N ASP A 155 -5.50 31.51 -36.79
CA ASP A 155 -5.95 32.63 -37.64
C ASP A 155 -5.50 32.52 -39.11
N ALA A 156 -4.77 31.46 -39.49
CA ALA A 156 -4.49 31.18 -40.90
C ALA A 156 -5.60 30.29 -41.49
N PRO A 157 -6.07 30.57 -42.73
CA PRO A 157 -7.10 29.74 -43.36
C PRO A 157 -6.57 28.31 -43.49
N ARG A 158 -7.26 27.37 -42.83
CA ARG A 158 -6.94 25.93 -42.85
C ARG A 158 -6.77 25.48 -44.30
N ILE A 159 -5.55 25.13 -44.69
CA ILE A 159 -5.28 24.55 -46.00
C ILE A 159 -6.01 23.21 -46.05
N LYS A 160 -7.10 23.13 -46.83
CA LYS A 160 -7.80 21.86 -47.07
C LYS A 160 -6.84 20.96 -47.86
N LEU A 161 -6.46 19.84 -47.25
CA LEU A 161 -5.80 18.77 -47.97
C LEU A 161 -6.78 18.24 -49.04
N PRO A 162 -6.34 18.05 -50.29
CA PRO A 162 -7.19 17.46 -51.31
C PRO A 162 -7.46 15.99 -50.95
N GLY A 163 -8.71 15.67 -50.62
CA GLY A 163 -9.16 14.28 -50.41
C GLY A 163 -9.87 13.96 -49.09
N THR A 164 -10.75 14.84 -48.61
CA THR A 164 -11.86 14.45 -47.71
C THR A 164 -13.16 15.08 -48.19
#